data_AF-A0A7C1TAR7-F1
#
_entry.id   AF-A0A7C1TAR7-F1
#
_cell.length_a   1.000
_cell.length_b   1.000
_cell.length_c   1.000
_cell.angle_alpha   90.00
_cell.angle_beta   90.00
_cell.angle_gamma   90.00
#
_symmetry.space_group_name_H-M   'P 1'
#
loop_
_entity.id
_entity.type
_entity.pdbx_description
1 polymer ?
#
loop_
_entity_poly.entity_id
_entity_poly.type
_entity_poly.pdbx_seq_one_letter_code
_entity_poly.pdbx_strand_id
1 'polypeptide(L)'
;MVSEAPPFWWTKTGWQAICLYPLSFAYGRISGAVMRHRRRHALSVPVICVGNFTVGGAGKTPTAIAIARAAKARGLKPGFLSRGYGGSLDVTTVVDPHHHRSTAVGDEPLLLAREALTVISRRRVAGAEKLVAEGADLIIM
;
A
#
# COMPACT_ATOMS: atom_id res chain seq x y z
N MET A 1 -10.57 7.65 -14.57
CA MET A 1 -9.51 7.34 -13.59
C MET A 1 -8.66 8.59 -13.45
N VAL A 2 -8.65 9.23 -12.29
CA VAL A 2 -7.87 10.47 -12.09
C VAL A 2 -6.41 10.07 -11.89
N SER A 3 -5.64 10.04 -12.98
CA SER A 3 -4.22 9.60 -12.96
C SER A 3 -3.29 10.57 -12.24
N GLU A 4 -3.71 11.82 -12.02
CA GLU A 4 -2.87 12.85 -11.42
C GLU A 4 -3.41 13.31 -10.07
N ALA A 5 -2.52 13.76 -9.19
CA ALA A 5 -2.95 14.44 -7.97
C ALA A 5 -3.70 15.73 -8.36
N PRO A 6 -4.89 15.99 -7.80
CA PRO A 6 -5.64 17.21 -8.09
C PRO A 6 -4.80 18.50 -7.90
N PRO A 7 -4.90 19.49 -8.80
CA PRO A 7 -4.05 20.69 -8.74
C PRO A 7 -4.17 21.49 -7.45
N PHE A 8 -5.33 21.40 -6.77
CA PHE A 8 -5.58 22.11 -5.52
C PHE A 8 -4.64 21.68 -4.37
N TRP A 9 -3.97 20.52 -4.47
CA TRP A 9 -2.96 20.11 -3.50
C TRP A 9 -1.76 21.06 -3.47
N TRP A 10 -1.52 21.81 -4.56
CA TRP A 10 -0.35 22.67 -4.73
C TRP A 10 -0.68 24.17 -4.67
N THR A 11 -1.96 24.52 -4.50
CA THR A 11 -2.41 25.92 -4.43
C THR A 11 -2.37 26.45 -2.99
N LYS A 12 -2.25 27.78 -2.83
CA LYS A 12 -2.34 28.43 -1.51
C LYS A 12 -3.72 28.22 -0.89
N THR A 13 -3.77 28.17 0.45
CA THR A 13 -4.99 27.97 1.24
C THR A 13 -6.05 29.02 0.92
N GLY A 14 -7.15 28.61 0.29
CA GLY A 14 -8.33 29.45 0.04
C GLY A 14 -9.34 29.43 1.19
N TRP A 15 -10.40 30.23 1.08
CA TRP A 15 -11.46 30.30 2.09
C TRP A 15 -12.17 28.95 2.29
N GLN A 16 -12.28 28.12 1.24
CA GLN A 16 -12.86 26.78 1.32
C GLN A 16 -12.09 25.88 2.29
N ALA A 17 -10.76 25.97 2.29
CA ALA A 17 -9.92 25.20 3.20
C ALA A 17 -10.04 25.70 4.64
N ILE A 18 -10.24 27.01 4.85
CA ILE A 18 -10.51 27.59 6.18
C ILE A 18 -11.85 27.07 6.72
N CYS A 19 -12.90 27.02 5.90
CA CYS A 19 -14.19 26.46 6.31
C CYS A 19 -14.08 24.99 6.72
N LEU A 20 -13.20 24.22 6.09
CA LEU A 20 -12.95 22.81 6.41
C LEU A 20 -11.92 22.60 7.53
N TYR A 21 -11.32 23.67 8.06
CA TYR A 21 -10.27 23.57 9.08
C TYR A 21 -10.72 22.87 10.37
N PRO A 22 -11.91 23.15 10.96
CA PRO A 22 -12.33 22.47 12.19
C PRO A 22 -12.46 20.94 12.01
N LEU A 23 -13.00 20.50 10.87
CA LEU A 23 -13.11 19.09 10.52
C LEU A 23 -11.72 18.46 10.32
N SER A 24 -10.83 19.17 9.65
CA SER A 24 -9.45 18.73 9.42
C SER A 24 -8.67 18.59 10.73
N PHE A 25 -8.85 19.53 11.66
CA PHE A 25 -8.26 19.49 12.99
C PHE A 25 -8.76 18.28 13.79
N ALA A 26 -10.08 18.05 13.83
CA ALA A 26 -10.66 16.89 14.50
C ALA A 26 -10.13 15.57 13.92
N TYR A 27 -10.13 15.44 12.60
CA TYR A 27 -9.56 14.28 11.90
C TYR A 27 -8.07 14.07 12.22
N GLY A 28 -7.27 15.13 12.22
CA GLY A 28 -5.85 15.09 12.55
C GLY A 28 -5.58 14.66 13.99
N ARG A 29 -6.38 15.15 14.96
CA ARG A 29 -6.27 14.74 16.37
C ARG A 29 -6.57 13.26 16.57
N ILE A 30 -7.65 12.76 15.96
CA ILE A 30 -8.05 11.35 16.04
C ILE A 30 -6.99 10.48 15.37
N SER A 31 -6.60 10.80 14.14
CA SER A 31 -5.58 10.05 13.40
C SER A 31 -4.25 10.01 14.14
N GLY A 32 -3.81 11.14 14.70
CA GLY A 32 -2.60 11.22 15.50
C GLY A 32 -2.67 10.38 16.78
N ALA A 33 -3.82 10.33 17.47
CA ALA A 33 -4.01 9.47 18.63
C ALA A 33 -3.95 7.99 18.24
N VAL A 34 -4.63 7.60 17.16
CA VAL A 34 -4.59 6.23 16.64
C VAL A 34 -3.15 5.82 16.30
N MET A 35 -2.39 6.68 15.62
CA MET A 35 -1.00 6.38 15.25
C MET A 35 -0.08 6.22 16.48
N ARG A 36 -0.28 7.00 17.54
CA ARG A 36 0.52 6.90 18.77
C ARG A 36 0.22 5.65 19.58
N HIS A 37 -1.05 5.24 19.64
CA HIS A 37 -1.47 4.13 20.50
C HIS A 37 -1.58 2.79 19.77
N ARG A 38 -1.45 2.76 18.45
CA ARG A 38 -1.55 1.51 17.68
C ARG A 38 -0.37 0.59 18.03
N ARG A 39 -0.70 -0.63 18.44
CA ARG A 39 0.28 -1.69 18.73
C ARG A 39 1.10 -1.99 17.48
N ARG A 40 2.43 -1.91 17.62
CA ARG A 40 3.38 -2.32 16.58
C ARG A 40 3.52 -3.84 16.63
N HIS A 41 3.53 -4.46 15.47
CA HIS A 41 3.78 -5.89 15.31
C HIS A 41 5.13 -6.07 14.63
N ALA A 42 6.04 -6.79 15.28
CA ALA A 42 7.36 -7.06 14.72
C ALA A 42 7.28 -8.27 13.77
N LEU A 43 7.98 -8.19 12.65
CA LEU A 43 8.12 -9.27 11.69
C LEU A 43 9.58 -9.72 11.67
N SER A 44 9.82 -10.97 11.26
CA SER A 44 11.16 -11.56 11.15
C SER A 44 11.98 -11.00 9.97
N VAL A 45 11.35 -10.25 9.08
CA VAL A 45 11.95 -9.69 7.86
C VAL A 45 11.77 -8.16 7.82
N PRO A 46 12.67 -7.42 7.17
CA PRO A 46 12.52 -5.99 6.97
C PRO A 46 11.26 -5.64 6.17
N VAL A 47 10.64 -4.51 6.51
CA VAL A 47 9.44 -3.98 5.84
C VAL A 47 9.68 -2.55 5.39
N ILE A 48 9.49 -2.29 4.09
CA ILE A 48 9.55 -0.96 3.49
C ILE A 48 8.14 -0.51 3.16
N CYS A 49 7.72 0.65 3.68
CA CYS A 49 6.40 1.23 3.42
C CYS A 49 6.52 2.37 2.39
N VAL A 50 5.86 2.22 1.24
CA VAL A 50 5.75 3.20 0.15
C VAL A 50 4.36 3.85 0.21
N GLY A 51 4.28 4.95 0.95
CA GLY A 51 3.05 5.74 1.11
C GLY A 51 3.09 7.07 0.34
N ASN A 52 1.94 7.73 0.26
CA ASN A 52 1.84 9.13 -0.16
C ASN A 52 0.80 9.87 0.69
N PHE A 53 0.97 11.18 0.82
CA PHE A 53 0.06 12.06 1.56
C PHE A 53 -1.16 12.51 0.76
N THR A 54 -1.10 12.47 -0.58
CA THR A 54 -2.19 12.89 -1.47
C THR A 54 -2.93 11.70 -2.08
N VAL A 55 -4.20 11.92 -2.40
CA VAL A 55 -5.00 11.02 -3.24
C VAL A 55 -4.72 11.31 -4.71
N GLY A 56 -4.63 10.26 -5.53
CA GLY A 56 -4.22 10.33 -6.94
C GLY A 56 -2.94 9.55 -7.24
N GLY A 57 -2.54 9.54 -8.52
CA GLY A 57 -1.31 8.91 -8.98
C GLY A 57 -0.09 9.70 -8.51
N ALA A 58 0.55 9.21 -7.46
CA ALA A 58 1.72 9.84 -6.85
C ALA A 58 2.97 8.95 -6.89
N GLY A 59 3.07 8.11 -7.92
CA GLY A 59 4.26 7.29 -8.16
C GLY A 59 4.48 6.11 -7.20
N LYS A 60 3.58 5.84 -6.24
CA LYS A 60 3.72 4.73 -5.27
C LYS A 60 4.05 3.40 -5.93
N THR A 61 3.25 2.99 -6.92
CA THR A 61 3.42 1.70 -7.59
C THR A 61 4.73 1.63 -8.38
N PRO A 62 5.11 2.61 -9.23
CA PRO A 62 6.44 2.66 -9.83
C PRO A 62 7.59 2.60 -8.81
N THR A 63 7.50 3.34 -7.71
CA THR A 63 8.51 3.33 -6.65
C THR A 63 8.63 1.97 -5.98
N ALA A 64 7.52 1.32 -5.67
CA ALA A 64 7.51 -0.03 -5.08
C ALA A 64 8.17 -1.05 -6.02
N ILE A 65 7.89 -0.98 -7.32
CA ILE A 65 8.52 -1.84 -8.34
C ILE A 65 10.02 -1.57 -8.45
N ALA A 66 10.43 -0.30 -8.46
CA ALA A 66 11.85 0.05 -8.50
C ALA A 66 12.61 -0.51 -7.28
N ILE A 67 12.03 -0.42 -6.09
CA ILE A 67 12.59 -1.00 -4.85
C ILE A 67 12.69 -2.52 -4.97
N ALA A 68 11.64 -3.19 -5.44
CA ALA A 68 11.66 -4.64 -5.62
C ALA A 68 12.73 -5.09 -6.63
N ARG A 69 12.86 -4.40 -7.77
CA ARG A 69 13.90 -4.70 -8.76
C ARG A 69 15.30 -4.49 -8.19
N ALA A 70 15.52 -3.41 -7.44
CA ALA A 70 16.80 -3.17 -6.78
C ALA A 70 17.12 -4.24 -5.72
N ALA A 71 16.12 -4.69 -4.96
CA ALA A 71 16.27 -5.77 -3.98
C ALA A 71 16.63 -7.10 -4.66
N LYS A 72 15.93 -7.46 -5.74
CA LYS A 72 16.25 -8.65 -6.55
C LYS A 72 17.66 -8.62 -7.12
N ALA A 73 18.11 -7.46 -7.61
CA ALA A 73 19.46 -7.29 -8.11
C ALA A 73 20.54 -7.54 -7.02
N ARG A 74 20.16 -7.47 -5.74
CA ARG A 74 21.01 -7.80 -4.58
C ARG A 74 20.81 -9.23 -4.06
N GLY A 75 20.06 -10.07 -4.78
CA GLY A 75 19.80 -11.47 -4.42
C GLY A 75 18.68 -11.67 -3.40
N LEU A 76 17.92 -10.62 -3.06
CA LEU A 76 16.77 -10.72 -2.15
C LEU A 76 15.51 -11.21 -2.87
N LYS A 77 14.56 -11.73 -2.09
CA LYS A 77 13.23 -12.18 -2.50
C LYS A 77 12.16 -11.21 -1.96
N PRO A 78 11.92 -10.08 -2.65
CA PRO A 78 10.90 -9.13 -2.21
C PRO A 78 9.49 -9.69 -2.38
N GLY A 79 8.61 -9.31 -1.46
CA GLY A 79 7.17 -9.58 -1.51
C GLY A 79 6.35 -8.31 -1.34
N PHE A 80 5.31 -8.12 -2.16
CA PHE A 80 4.39 -7.00 -2.07
C PHE A 80 3.18 -7.33 -1.19
N LEU A 81 2.87 -6.44 -0.26
CA LEU A 81 1.65 -6.50 0.54
C LEU A 81 0.68 -5.41 0.10
N SER A 82 -0.43 -5.82 -0.52
CA SER A 82 -1.50 -4.89 -0.90
C SER A 82 -2.78 -5.14 -0.11
N ARG A 83 -3.66 -4.15 -0.06
CA ARG A 83 -5.00 -4.29 0.51
C ARG A 83 -5.99 -5.01 -0.42
N GLY A 84 -5.69 -5.12 -1.71
CA GLY A 84 -6.64 -5.62 -2.71
C GLY A 84 -7.73 -4.61 -3.07
N TYR A 85 -7.38 -3.32 -3.15
CA TYR A 85 -8.37 -2.27 -3.44
C TYR A 85 -9.05 -2.50 -4.80
N GLY A 86 -10.37 -2.35 -4.85
CA GLY A 86 -11.18 -2.61 -6.05
C GLY A 86 -11.45 -4.09 -6.34
N GLY A 87 -10.85 -5.03 -5.61
CA GLY A 87 -11.12 -6.45 -5.70
C GLY A 87 -12.26 -6.91 -4.76
N SER A 88 -12.91 -8.02 -5.11
CA SER A 88 -13.98 -8.63 -4.31
C SER A 88 -13.48 -9.60 -3.24
N LEU A 89 -12.23 -10.08 -3.32
CA LEU A 89 -11.69 -11.02 -2.35
C LEU A 89 -11.40 -10.33 -1.01
N ASP A 90 -11.88 -10.95 0.07
CA ASP A 90 -11.66 -10.48 1.45
C ASP A 90 -10.67 -11.36 2.23
N VAL A 91 -10.33 -12.52 1.68
CA VAL A 91 -9.41 -13.48 2.30
C VAL A 91 -7.96 -13.17 1.94
N THR A 92 -7.04 -13.40 2.88
CA THR A 92 -5.60 -13.27 2.63
C THR A 92 -5.19 -14.23 1.52
N THR A 93 -4.77 -13.68 0.38
CA THR A 93 -4.60 -14.45 -0.86
C THR A 93 -3.28 -14.11 -1.52
N VAL A 94 -2.52 -15.14 -1.90
CA VAL A 94 -1.37 -15.00 -2.81
C VAL A 94 -1.92 -14.75 -4.20
N VAL A 95 -1.50 -13.65 -4.83
CA VAL A 95 -2.02 -13.26 -6.13
C VAL A 95 -1.34 -14.09 -7.22
N ASP A 96 -2.13 -14.91 -7.89
CA ASP A 96 -1.73 -15.57 -9.13
C ASP A 96 -2.17 -14.73 -10.35
N PRO A 97 -1.23 -14.14 -11.12
CA PRO A 97 -1.56 -13.30 -12.27
C PRO A 97 -2.11 -14.06 -13.48
N HIS A 98 -2.02 -15.40 -13.50
CA HIS A 98 -2.58 -16.25 -14.56
C HIS A 98 -4.02 -16.69 -14.26
N HIS A 99 -4.37 -16.85 -12.98
CA HIS A 99 -5.69 -17.30 -12.57
C HIS A 99 -6.60 -16.17 -12.07
N HIS A 100 -6.05 -15.16 -11.37
CA HIS A 100 -6.85 -14.09 -10.80
C HIS A 100 -7.13 -12.97 -11.79
N ARG A 101 -8.33 -12.38 -11.65
CA ARG A 101 -8.77 -11.19 -12.41
C ARG A 101 -8.77 -9.96 -11.52
N SER A 102 -8.69 -8.77 -12.13
CA SER A 102 -8.70 -7.49 -11.40
C SER A 102 -9.96 -7.31 -10.56
N THR A 103 -11.11 -7.81 -11.03
CA THR A 103 -12.35 -7.85 -10.24
C THR A 103 -12.23 -8.62 -8.93
N ALA A 104 -11.33 -9.59 -8.82
CA ALA A 104 -11.13 -10.40 -7.63
C ALA A 104 -10.07 -9.80 -6.70
N VAL A 105 -8.90 -9.44 -7.23
CA VAL A 105 -7.74 -9.03 -6.42
C VAL A 105 -7.39 -7.54 -6.51
N GLY A 106 -7.94 -6.81 -7.48
CA GLY A 106 -7.52 -5.46 -7.87
C GLY A 106 -6.56 -5.45 -9.06
N ASP A 107 -6.46 -4.32 -9.74
CA ASP A 107 -5.54 -4.09 -10.86
C ASP A 107 -4.09 -3.92 -10.39
N GLU A 108 -3.85 -3.11 -9.35
CA GLU A 108 -2.53 -2.88 -8.78
C GLU A 108 -1.86 -4.18 -8.28
N PRO A 109 -2.54 -5.07 -7.53
CA PRO A 109 -1.92 -6.33 -7.10
C PRO A 109 -1.57 -7.28 -8.24
N LEU A 110 -2.34 -7.30 -9.34
CA LEU A 110 -1.97 -8.07 -10.53
C LEU A 110 -0.71 -7.52 -11.20
N LEU A 111 -0.58 -6.20 -11.24
CA LEU A 111 0.59 -5.54 -11.79
C LEU A 111 1.83 -5.86 -10.94
N LEU A 112 1.71 -5.78 -9.61
CA LEU A 112 2.78 -6.12 -8.67
C LEU A 112 3.14 -7.62 -8.72
N ALA A 113 2.16 -8.50 -8.90
CA ALA A 113 2.36 -9.95 -8.97
C ALA A 113 3.20 -10.39 -10.19
N ARG A 114 3.22 -9.59 -11.26
CA ARG A 114 4.11 -9.81 -12.41
C ARG A 114 5.58 -9.51 -12.07
N GLU A 115 5.80 -8.62 -11.11
CA GLU A 115 7.14 -8.21 -10.70
C GLU A 115 7.66 -9.08 -9.56
N ALA A 116 6.88 -9.42 -8.54
CA ALA A 116 7.31 -10.27 -7.43
C ALA A 116 6.12 -10.91 -6.71
N LEU A 117 6.40 -11.82 -5.77
CA LEU A 117 5.39 -12.43 -4.91
C LEU A 117 4.49 -11.33 -4.33
N THR A 118 3.18 -11.46 -4.48
CA THR A 118 2.22 -10.45 -4.02
C THR A 118 1.11 -11.10 -3.23
N VAL A 119 0.79 -10.54 -2.07
CA VAL A 119 -0.32 -10.98 -1.22
C VAL A 119 -1.29 -9.82 -1.04
N ILE A 120 -2.58 -10.10 -1.21
CA ILE A 120 -3.66 -9.20 -0.79
C ILE A 120 -4.15 -9.57 0.60
N SER A 121 -4.33 -8.59 1.48
CA SER A 121 -4.99 -8.78 2.78
C SER A 121 -5.50 -7.48 3.37
N ARG A 122 -6.71 -7.48 3.94
CA ARG A 122 -7.21 -6.35 4.75
C ARG A 122 -6.50 -6.26 6.10
N ARG A 123 -5.99 -7.39 6.61
CA ARG A 123 -5.22 -7.46 7.85
C ARG A 123 -3.73 -7.51 7.52
N ARG A 124 -3.07 -6.34 7.54
CA ARG A 124 -1.65 -6.18 7.16
C ARG A 124 -0.72 -7.21 7.80
N VAL A 125 -0.91 -7.52 9.09
CA VAL A 125 -0.11 -8.53 9.81
C VAL A 125 -0.26 -9.91 9.19
N ALA A 126 -1.49 -10.38 8.96
CA ALA A 126 -1.73 -11.70 8.37
C ALA A 126 -1.18 -11.81 6.94
N GLY A 127 -1.28 -10.73 6.15
CA GLY A 127 -0.67 -10.70 4.81
C GLY A 127 0.86 -10.72 4.87
N ALA A 128 1.47 -10.02 5.81
CA ALA A 128 2.91 -10.03 6.00
C ALA A 128 3.44 -11.39 6.48
N GLU A 129 2.77 -12.02 7.45
CA GLU A 129 3.07 -13.38 7.90
C GLU A 129 2.96 -14.38 6.75
N LYS A 130 1.94 -14.23 5.90
CA LYS A 130 1.80 -15.06 4.69
C LYS A 130 2.95 -14.86 3.71
N LEU A 131 3.40 -13.63 3.48
CA LEU A 131 4.58 -13.37 2.63
C LEU A 131 5.84 -14.04 3.15
N VAL A 132 6.08 -13.97 4.47
CA VAL A 132 7.22 -14.66 5.11
C VAL A 132 7.10 -16.17 4.92
N ALA A 133 5.91 -16.74 5.12
CA ALA A 133 5.67 -18.18 4.94
C ALA A 133 5.89 -18.65 3.49
N GLU A 134 5.61 -17.80 2.50
CA GLU A 134 5.88 -18.03 1.08
C GLU A 134 7.34 -17.74 0.69
N GLY A 135 8.19 -17.36 1.64
CA GLY A 135 9.63 -17.23 1.46
C GLY A 135 10.13 -15.83 1.07
N ALA A 136 9.33 -14.78 1.29
CA ALA A 136 9.81 -13.40 1.15
C ALA A 136 10.80 -13.05 2.27
N ASP A 137 11.94 -12.45 1.92
CA ASP A 137 12.95 -11.96 2.86
C ASP A 137 12.96 -10.42 2.99
N LEU A 138 12.12 -9.73 2.20
CA LEU A 138 11.88 -8.30 2.25
C LEU A 138 10.41 -8.02 1.89
N ILE A 139 9.69 -7.24 2.70
CA ILE A 139 8.30 -6.86 2.40
C ILE A 139 8.25 -5.41 1.94
N ILE A 140 7.48 -5.16 0.87
CA ILE A 140 7.20 -3.83 0.34
C ILE A 140 5.69 -3.59 0.41
N MET A 141 5.25 -2.51 1.03
CA MET A 141 3.84 -2.22 1.33
C MET A 141 3.42 -0.81 0.93
#